data_AF-A0A5C4RF85-F1
#
_entry.id   AF-A0A5C4RF85-F1
#
_cell.length_a   1.000
_cell.length_b   1.000
_cell.length_c   1.000
_cell.angle_alpha   90.00
_cell.angle_beta   90.00
_cell.angle_gamma   90.00
#
_symmetry.space_group_name_H-M   'P 1'
#
loop_
_entity.id
_entity.type
_entity.pdbx_description
1 polymer ?
#
loop_
_entity_poly.entity_id
_entity_poly.type
_entity_poly.pdbx_seq_one_letter_code
_entity_poly.pdbx_strand_id
1 'polypeptide(L)'
;MLFNNQDWKLSVTEINLYENTVSLDGQSYPLSFAIKTLIPGYLSGLPSTSRESMELLEKLAEAGVTISNFFSNDLMTAYQRRQINKRVEAERIAKELASQKELQRREQVKAERRTYGENLRSATHSAGRSRASIMADLDSGANWMDSL
;
A
#
# COMPACT_ATOMS: atom_id res chain seq x y z
N MET A 1 27.99 -1.71 -27.15
CA MET A 1 28.27 -0.96 -25.91
C MET A 1 26.95 -0.36 -25.44
N LEU A 2 26.30 -0.99 -24.45
CA LEU A 2 25.07 -0.48 -23.85
C LEU A 2 25.45 0.63 -22.85
N PHE A 3 25.38 1.88 -23.29
CA PHE A 3 25.38 2.99 -22.35
C PHE A 3 24.03 2.99 -21.63
N ASN A 4 24.04 2.58 -20.36
CA ASN A 4 22.88 2.62 -19.49
C ASN A 4 22.50 4.08 -19.24
N ASN A 5 21.55 4.62 -20.02
CA ASN A 5 21.09 6.02 -19.98
C ASN A 5 20.30 6.40 -18.70
N GLN A 6 20.38 5.58 -17.64
CA GLN A 6 19.59 5.71 -16.42
C GLN A 6 20.42 5.89 -15.13
N ASP A 7 21.76 5.86 -15.19
CA ASP A 7 22.64 5.93 -14.01
C ASP A 7 23.09 7.35 -13.61
N TRP A 8 22.47 8.41 -14.14
CA TRP A 8 22.78 9.77 -13.69
C TRP A 8 22.10 10.13 -12.36
N LYS A 9 21.51 9.17 -11.65
CA LYS A 9 20.81 9.39 -10.37
C LYS A 9 21.80 9.52 -9.22
N LEU A 10 21.85 10.70 -8.58
CA LEU A 10 22.60 10.87 -7.34
C LEU A 10 21.95 10.02 -6.24
N SER A 11 22.69 9.03 -5.74
CA SER A 11 22.25 8.16 -4.67
C SER A 11 22.71 8.70 -3.31
N VAL A 12 21.74 9.17 -2.51
CA VAL A 12 21.98 9.54 -1.11
C VAL A 12 21.59 8.35 -0.23
N THR A 13 22.56 7.75 0.47
CA THR A 13 22.34 6.48 1.20
C THR A 13 22.59 6.53 2.71
N GLU A 14 23.33 7.49 3.25
CA GLU A 14 23.58 7.55 4.70
C GLU A 14 23.75 9.01 5.10
N ILE A 15 22.76 9.58 5.79
CA ILE A 15 22.82 10.97 6.29
C ILE A 15 22.97 10.90 7.81
N ASN A 16 24.12 11.34 8.33
CA ASN A 16 24.35 11.45 9.75
C ASN A 16 24.41 12.93 10.16
N LEU A 17 23.37 13.40 10.85
CA LEU A 17 23.30 14.77 11.35
C LEU A 17 24.30 15.04 12.47
N TYR A 18 24.65 14.04 13.29
CA TYR A 18 25.56 14.21 14.42
C TYR A 18 27.02 14.35 13.96
N GLU A 19 27.41 13.51 13.00
CA GLU A 19 28.76 13.54 12.43
C GLU A 19 28.89 14.54 11.29
N ASN A 20 27.78 15.15 10.85
CA ASN A 20 27.72 16.09 9.72
C ASN A 20 28.33 15.45 8.46
N THR A 21 27.98 14.20 8.19
CA THR A 21 28.44 13.41 7.04
C THR A 21 27.25 12.93 6.19
N VAL A 22 27.50 12.81 4.89
CA VAL A 22 26.56 12.22 3.94
C VAL A 22 27.27 11.35 2.93
N SER A 23 26.77 10.14 2.72
CA SER A 23 27.23 9.25 1.65
C SER A 23 26.47 9.55 0.36
N LEU A 24 27.19 10.09 -0.64
CA LEU A 24 26.72 10.32 -2.01
C LEU A 24 27.44 9.34 -2.94
N ASP A 25 26.71 8.48 -3.63
CA ASP A 25 27.26 7.48 -4.57
C ASP A 25 28.38 6.61 -3.96
N GLY A 26 28.24 6.28 -2.68
CA GLY A 26 29.21 5.49 -1.92
C GLY A 26 30.46 6.26 -1.45
N GLN A 27 30.55 7.57 -1.71
CA GLN A 27 31.59 8.45 -1.20
C GLN A 27 31.05 9.32 -0.06
N SER A 28 31.81 9.40 1.04
CA SER A 28 31.43 10.20 2.20
C SER A 28 31.89 11.65 2.03
N TYR A 29 30.95 12.59 2.16
CA TYR A 29 31.20 14.03 2.12
C TYR A 29 30.70 14.70 3.39
N PRO A 30 31.28 15.84 3.78
CA PRO A 30 30.68 16.69 4.81
C PRO A 30 29.27 17.13 4.37
N LEU A 31 28.27 16.91 5.22
CA LEU A 31 26.87 17.18 4.95
C LEU A 31 26.64 18.66 4.58
N SER A 32 27.30 19.60 5.29
CA SER A 32 27.27 21.03 4.95
C SER A 32 27.79 21.33 3.53
N PHE A 33 28.86 20.65 3.09
CA PHE A 33 29.39 20.82 1.74
C PHE A 33 28.40 20.25 0.72
N ALA A 34 27.95 19.02 0.93
CA ALA A 34 27.00 18.36 0.04
C ALA A 34 25.70 19.16 -0.15
N ILE A 35 25.09 19.65 0.93
CA ILE A 35 23.83 20.42 0.86
C ILE A 35 24.03 21.77 0.19
N LYS A 36 25.17 22.44 0.39
CA LYS A 36 25.38 23.80 -0.12
C LYS A 36 25.89 23.84 -1.57
N THR A 37 26.60 22.80 -2.02
CA THR A 37 27.28 22.82 -3.32
C THR A 37 26.89 21.64 -4.20
N LEU A 38 27.15 20.40 -3.76
CA LEU A 38 27.02 19.21 -4.61
C LEU A 38 25.55 18.95 -5.01
N ILE A 39 24.66 18.93 -4.02
CA ILE A 39 23.25 18.62 -4.23
C ILE A 39 22.56 19.73 -5.03
N PRO A 40 22.70 21.04 -4.70
CA PRO A 40 22.13 22.09 -5.53
C PRO A 40 22.70 22.11 -6.94
N GLY A 41 24.00 21.84 -7.10
CA GLY A 41 24.64 21.73 -8.41
C GLY A 41 24.03 20.62 -9.25
N TYR A 42 23.83 19.43 -8.66
CA TYR A 42 23.15 18.32 -9.31
C TYR A 42 21.70 18.67 -9.69
N LEU A 43 20.93 19.21 -8.74
CA LEU A 43 19.53 19.57 -8.96
C LEU A 43 19.35 20.69 -9.98
N SER A 44 20.32 21.59 -10.13
CA SER A 44 20.26 22.68 -11.11
C SER A 44 20.27 22.18 -12.56
N GLY A 45 20.83 20.98 -12.80
CA GLY A 45 20.78 20.32 -14.10
C GLY A 45 19.45 19.64 -14.39
N LEU A 46 18.53 19.58 -13.42
CA LEU A 46 17.27 18.85 -13.52
C LEU A 46 16.06 19.77 -13.50
N PRO A 47 14.95 19.38 -14.17
CA PRO A 47 13.69 20.07 -14.01
C PRO A 47 13.25 20.07 -12.54
N SER A 48 12.65 21.16 -12.08
CA SER A 48 12.12 21.27 -10.71
C SER A 48 11.00 20.27 -10.41
N THR A 49 10.37 19.70 -11.46
CA THR A 49 9.33 18.67 -11.37
C THR A 49 9.88 17.25 -11.54
N SER A 50 11.19 17.08 -11.69
CA SER A 50 11.79 15.77 -11.92
C SER A 50 11.58 14.85 -10.73
N ARG A 51 11.38 13.56 -11.01
CA ARG A 51 11.14 12.55 -9.98
C ARG A 51 12.35 12.40 -9.06
N GLU A 52 13.54 12.44 -9.64
CA GLU A 52 14.83 12.27 -8.98
C GLU A 52 15.06 13.40 -7.97
N SER A 53 14.79 14.64 -8.39
CA SER A 53 14.86 15.83 -7.53
C SER A 53 13.97 15.67 -6.31
N MET A 54 12.73 15.20 -6.51
CA MET A 54 11.77 15.03 -5.42
C MET A 54 12.14 13.89 -4.48
N GLU A 55 12.58 12.74 -5.01
CA GLU A 55 13.04 11.62 -4.19
C GLU A 55 14.25 12.00 -3.32
N LEU A 56 15.16 12.80 -3.88
CA LEU A 56 16.32 13.28 -3.14
C LEU A 56 15.91 14.25 -2.01
N LEU A 57 14.98 15.16 -2.27
CA LEU A 57 14.44 16.06 -1.24
C LEU A 57 13.67 15.32 -0.16
N GLU A 58 12.92 14.27 -0.52
CA GLU A 58 12.23 13.41 0.45
C GLU A 58 13.26 12.76 1.39
N LYS A 59 14.34 12.18 0.86
CA LYS A 59 15.41 11.60 1.67
C LYS A 59 16.09 12.62 2.59
N LEU A 60 16.36 13.82 2.10
CA LEU A 60 16.95 14.89 2.93
C LEU A 60 15.99 15.34 4.04
N ALA A 61 14.71 15.50 3.72
CA ALA A 61 13.69 15.88 4.69
C ALA A 61 13.44 14.78 5.73
N GLU A 62 13.41 13.51 5.33
CA GLU A 62 13.31 12.35 6.22
C GLU A 62 14.51 12.27 7.19
N ALA A 63 15.70 12.60 6.71
CA ALA A 63 16.90 12.71 7.54
C ALA A 63 16.92 13.97 8.43
N GLY A 64 15.89 14.82 8.41
CA GLY A 64 15.77 16.00 9.26
C GLY A 64 16.56 17.22 8.80
N VAL A 65 17.03 17.24 7.55
CA VAL A 65 17.76 18.39 6.98
C VAL A 65 16.79 19.53 6.65
N THR A 66 17.13 20.76 7.07
CA THR A 66 16.33 21.96 6.80
C THR A 66 16.50 22.45 5.36
N ILE A 67 15.72 21.89 4.44
CA ILE A 67 15.82 22.13 2.99
C ILE A 67 15.38 23.53 2.50
N SER A 68 14.66 24.32 3.32
CA SER A 68 14.04 25.59 2.87
C SER A 68 15.03 26.66 2.41
N ASN A 69 16.24 26.67 2.96
CA ASN A 69 17.21 27.75 2.75
C ASN A 69 18.26 27.43 1.68
N PHE A 70 18.31 26.18 1.21
CA PHE A 70 19.41 25.70 0.34
C PHE A 70 18.99 25.49 -1.12
N PHE A 71 17.70 25.37 -1.40
CA PHE A 71 17.19 25.05 -2.73
C PHE A 71 16.34 26.19 -3.32
N SER A 72 16.18 26.18 -4.64
CA SER A 72 15.42 27.20 -5.36
C SER A 72 13.93 27.17 -5.00
N ASN A 73 13.30 28.35 -5.06
CA ASN A 73 11.89 28.52 -4.70
C ASN A 73 10.95 27.68 -5.59
N ASP A 74 11.29 27.53 -6.87
CA ASP A 74 10.51 26.74 -7.83
C ASP A 74 10.48 25.25 -7.46
N LEU A 75 11.64 24.72 -7.07
CA LEU A 75 11.78 23.34 -6.63
C LEU A 75 11.08 23.11 -5.29
N MET A 76 11.17 24.05 -4.36
CA MET A 76 10.42 23.98 -3.10
C MET A 76 8.91 24.05 -3.31
N THR A 77 8.44 24.87 -4.23
CA THR A 77 7.01 24.97 -4.59
C THR A 77 6.51 23.66 -5.21
N ALA A 78 7.28 23.09 -6.14
CA ALA A 78 6.95 21.81 -6.76
C ALA A 78 6.94 20.67 -5.72
N TYR A 79 7.89 20.68 -4.78
CA TYR A 79 7.96 19.71 -3.68
C TYR A 79 6.73 19.81 -2.75
N GLN A 80 6.37 21.03 -2.33
CA GLN A 80 5.19 21.25 -1.50
C GLN A 80 3.90 20.75 -2.16
N ARG A 81 3.72 21.06 -3.46
CA ARG A 81 2.57 20.57 -4.24
C ARG A 81 2.53 19.04 -4.26
N ARG A 82 3.67 18.38 -4.45
CA ARG A 82 3.76 16.91 -4.42
C ARG A 82 3.39 16.35 -3.04
N GLN A 83 3.88 16.95 -1.96
CA GLN A 83 3.56 16.52 -0.59
C GLN A 83 2.06 16.64 -0.30
N ILE A 84 1.43 17.73 -0.73
CA ILE A 84 -0.02 17.91 -0.61
C ILE A 84 -0.77 16.85 -1.42
N ASN A 85 -0.38 16.63 -2.68
CA ASN A 85 -1.02 15.62 -3.54
C ASN A 85 -0.89 14.21 -2.95
N LYS A 86 0.29 13.85 -2.41
CA LYS A 86 0.53 12.56 -1.76
C LYS A 86 -0.39 12.34 -0.55
N ARG A 87 -0.62 13.40 0.24
CA ARG A 87 -1.55 13.36 1.38
C ARG A 87 -3.01 13.23 0.93
N VAL A 88 -3.42 14.00 -0.08
CA VAL A 88 -4.78 13.95 -0.63
C VAL A 88 -5.07 12.58 -1.24
N GLU A 89 -4.10 11.99 -1.95
CA GLU A 89 -4.24 10.66 -2.54
C GLU A 89 -4.31 9.58 -1.47
N ALA A 90 -3.46 9.64 -0.44
CA ALA A 90 -3.53 8.74 0.70
C ALA A 90 -4.88 8.85 1.44
N GLU A 91 -5.43 10.06 1.59
CA GLU A 91 -6.75 10.27 2.18
C GLU A 91 -7.87 9.66 1.33
N ARG A 92 -7.81 9.81 0.00
CA ARG A 92 -8.76 9.19 -0.92
C ARG A 92 -8.73 7.67 -0.83
N ILE A 93 -7.54 7.08 -0.85
CA ILE A 93 -7.35 5.61 -0.73
C ILE A 93 -7.87 5.13 0.62
N ALA A 94 -7.54 5.81 1.72
CA ALA A 94 -8.02 5.45 3.05
C ALA A 94 -9.55 5.51 3.14
N LYS A 95 -10.17 6.53 2.53
CA LYS A 95 -11.62 6.66 2.47
C LYS A 95 -12.28 5.55 1.66
N GLU A 96 -11.70 5.20 0.51
CA GLU A 96 -12.19 4.10 -0.31
C GLU A 96 -12.07 2.75 0.41
N LEU A 97 -10.92 2.51 1.05
CA LEU A 97 -10.65 1.28 1.81
C LEU A 97 -11.58 1.15 3.03
N ALA A 98 -11.86 2.26 3.72
CA ALA A 98 -12.86 2.31 4.79
C ALA A 98 -14.27 1.99 4.25
N SER A 99 -14.64 2.53 3.09
CA SER A 99 -15.94 2.24 2.46
C SER A 99 -16.05 0.78 2.04
N GLN A 100 -14.99 0.19 1.48
CA GLN A 100 -14.98 -1.23 1.10
C GLN A 100 -15.08 -2.14 2.34
N LYS A 101 -14.39 -1.81 3.43
CA LYS A 101 -14.46 -2.56 4.68
C LYS A 101 -15.85 -2.53 5.31
N GLU A 102 -16.53 -1.39 5.22
CA GLU A 102 -17.93 -1.25 5.68
C GLU A 102 -18.89 -2.08 4.81
N LEU A 103 -18.70 -2.10 3.49
CA LEU A 103 -19.48 -2.97 2.59
C LEU A 103 -19.27 -4.45 2.92
N GLN A 104 -18.02 -4.89 3.11
CA GLN A 104 -17.71 -6.27 3.49
C GLN A 104 -18.34 -6.65 4.84
N ARG A 105 -18.32 -5.75 5.83
CA ARG A 105 -18.98 -6.00 7.13
C ARG A 105 -20.49 -6.19 6.96
N ARG A 106 -21.15 -5.36 6.14
CA ARG A 106 -22.59 -5.48 5.86
C ARG A 106 -22.92 -6.79 5.14
N GLU A 107 -22.08 -7.20 4.21
CA GLU A 107 -22.23 -8.49 3.52
C GLU A 107 -22.04 -9.68 4.45
N GLN A 108 -21.04 -9.64 5.35
CA GLN A 108 -20.84 -10.67 6.38
C GLN A 108 -22.07 -10.80 7.28
N VAL A 109 -22.60 -9.69 7.81
CA VAL A 109 -23.81 -9.71 8.65
C VAL A 109 -25.02 -10.25 7.89
N LYS A 110 -25.16 -9.92 6.60
CA LYS A 110 -26.25 -10.43 5.76
C LYS A 110 -26.08 -11.92 5.46
N ALA A 111 -24.85 -12.39 5.24
CA ALA A 111 -24.52 -13.78 5.05
C ALA A 111 -24.78 -14.60 6.32
N GLU A 112 -24.35 -14.12 7.49
CA GLU A 112 -24.63 -14.73 8.80
C GLU A 112 -26.13 -14.85 9.09
N ARG A 113 -26.92 -13.82 8.74
CA ARG A 113 -28.38 -13.91 8.85
C ARG A 113 -28.99 -14.95 7.90
N ARG A 114 -28.45 -15.09 6.69
CA ARG A 114 -28.90 -16.09 5.71
C ARG A 114 -28.56 -17.50 6.18
N THR A 115 -27.33 -17.73 6.64
CA THR A 115 -26.89 -19.03 7.16
C THR A 115 -27.66 -19.39 8.43
N TYR A 116 -27.91 -18.44 9.34
CA TYR A 116 -28.75 -18.68 10.52
C TYR A 116 -30.20 -19.06 10.14
N GLY A 117 -30.83 -18.35 9.20
CA GLY A 117 -32.17 -18.69 8.74
C GLY A 117 -32.25 -20.02 7.97
N GLU A 118 -31.19 -20.38 7.23
CA GLU A 118 -31.05 -21.66 6.55
C GLU A 118 -30.82 -22.81 7.52
N ASN A 119 -30.00 -22.61 8.56
CA ASN A 119 -29.84 -23.54 9.67
C ASN A 119 -31.18 -23.78 10.40
N LEU A 120 -31.98 -22.74 10.66
CA LEU A 120 -33.31 -22.88 11.24
C LEU A 120 -34.28 -23.65 10.32
N ARG A 121 -34.24 -23.40 9.01
CA ARG A 121 -35.05 -24.12 8.01
C ARG A 121 -34.65 -25.59 7.88
N SER A 122 -33.35 -25.90 7.90
CA SER A 122 -32.86 -27.28 7.88
C SER A 122 -33.19 -28.03 9.17
N ALA A 123 -33.07 -27.37 10.33
CA ALA A 123 -33.43 -27.94 11.62
C ALA A 123 -34.94 -28.24 11.70
N THR A 124 -35.79 -27.34 11.21
CA THR A 124 -37.26 -27.55 11.16
C THR A 124 -37.66 -28.61 10.12
N HIS A 125 -37.02 -28.67 8.96
CA HIS A 125 -37.20 -29.78 8.00
C HIS A 125 -36.78 -31.14 8.59
N SER A 126 -35.74 -31.18 9.42
CA SER A 126 -35.31 -32.41 10.10
C SER A 126 -36.20 -32.77 11.30
N ALA A 127 -36.78 -31.78 11.99
CA ALA A 127 -37.67 -32.00 13.13
C ALA A 127 -39.05 -32.54 12.71
N GLY A 128 -39.48 -32.30 11.46
CA GLY A 128 -40.72 -32.84 10.89
C GLY A 128 -40.59 -34.24 10.27
N ARG A 129 -39.37 -34.73 10.03
CA ARG A 129 -39.11 -36.11 9.57
C ARG A 129 -38.72 -36.96 10.77
N SER A 130 -39.65 -37.78 11.26
CA SER A 130 -39.33 -38.77 12.30
C SER A 130 -38.13 -39.63 11.88
N ARG A 131 -37.22 -39.98 12.81
CA ARG A 131 -36.06 -40.87 12.53
C ARG A 131 -36.46 -42.15 11.79
N ALA A 132 -37.68 -42.64 12.03
CA ALA A 132 -38.27 -43.77 11.32
C ALA A 132 -38.54 -43.52 9.83
N SER A 133 -38.95 -42.31 9.43
CA SER A 133 -39.15 -41.95 8.01
C SER A 133 -37.84 -41.84 7.22
N ILE A 134 -36.76 -41.39 7.89
CA ILE A 134 -35.42 -41.33 7.30
C ILE A 134 -34.85 -42.75 7.15
N MET A 135 -35.09 -43.63 8.13
CA MET A 135 -34.72 -45.05 8.02
C MET A 135 -35.55 -45.80 6.98
N ALA A 136 -36.84 -45.48 6.80
CA ALA A 136 -37.70 -46.10 5.79
C ALA A 136 -37.29 -45.75 4.34
N ASP A 137 -36.85 -44.50 4.07
CA ASP A 137 -36.30 -44.14 2.75
C ASP A 137 -34.94 -44.82 2.47
N LEU A 138 -34.12 -45.05 3.50
CA LEU A 138 -32.84 -45.78 3.39
C LEU A 138 -33.05 -47.28 3.17
N ASP A 139 -34.10 -47.87 3.75
CA ASP A 139 -34.47 -49.28 3.59
C ASP A 139 -35.23 -49.53 2.26
N SER A 140 -35.92 -48.50 1.73
CA SER A 140 -36.64 -48.57 0.45
C SER A 140 -35.75 -48.29 -0.78
N GLY A 141 -34.47 -47.97 -0.59
CA GLY A 141 -33.54 -47.55 -1.65
C GLY A 141 -32.66 -48.65 -2.24
N ALA A 142 -32.73 -49.89 -1.75
CA ALA A 142 -31.97 -51.00 -2.31
C ALA A 142 -32.92 -52.01 -2.94
N ASN A 143 -33.42 -51.69 -4.13
CA ASN A 143 -34.09 -52.64 -5.00
C ASN A 143 -33.04 -53.64 -5.54
N TRP A 144 -32.68 -54.63 -4.72
CA TRP A 144 -31.78 -55.72 -5.11
C TRP A 144 -32.51 -56.87 -5.82
N MET A 145 -33.84 -56.76 -5.96
CA MET A 145 -34.75 -57.76 -6.54
C MET A 145 -35.21 -57.43 -7.98
N ASP A 146 -34.46 -56.63 -8.73
CA ASP A 146 -34.72 -56.33 -10.15
C ASP A 146 -33.56 -56.80 -11.06
N SER A 147 -32.83 -57.84 -10.63
CA SER A 147 -31.70 -58.44 -11.36
C SER A 147 -31.67 -59.97 -11.29
N LEU A 148 -32.84 -60.62 -11.32
CA LEU A 148 -32.97 -62.06 -11.60
C LEU A 148 -33.95 -62.30 -12.74
#